data_AF-A0A945PGQ9-F1
#
_entry.id   AF-A0A945PGQ9-F1
#
_cell.length_a   1.000
_cell.length_b   1.000
_cell.length_c   1.000
_cell.angle_alpha   90.00
_cell.angle_beta   90.00
_cell.angle_gamma   90.00
#
_symmetry.space_group_name_H-M   'P 1'
#
loop_
_entity.id
_entity.type
_entity.pdbx_description
1 polymer ?
#
loop_
_entity_poly.entity_id
_entity_poly.type
_entity_poly.pdbx_seq_one_letter_code
_entity_poly.pdbx_strand_id
1 'polypeptide(L)'
;MIIVTGAAGFIGSCLVSKLNDLGHTNLVLVDDFSNAEKNKNLARKQFSVQIERNVFVYWLKENASSVSAVYHIGARTDTTEFDVAIFDELNLNYSKDLWKICAEYKISFVYASSAATYGMGEFGFIDSHEVVEKLVPLNPYGDSKND
;
A
#
# COMPACT_ATOMS: atom_id res chain seq x y z
N MET A 1 17.30 -0.01 1.77
CA MET A 1 16.46 1.01 1.07
C MET A 1 15.03 0.93 1.58
N ILE A 2 14.31 2.05 1.58
CA ILE A 2 12.90 2.10 2.01
C ILE A 2 12.02 2.19 0.76
N ILE A 3 10.96 1.37 0.72
CA ILE A 3 9.99 1.40 -0.37
C ILE A 3 8.72 2.11 0.10
N VAL A 4 8.14 2.93 -0.77
CA VAL A 4 6.81 3.50 -0.59
C VAL A 4 5.96 3.17 -1.81
N THR A 5 4.91 2.37 -1.65
CA THR A 5 3.92 2.16 -2.72
C THR A 5 2.79 3.17 -2.64
N GLY A 6 2.12 3.48 -3.75
CA GLY A 6 1.17 4.58 -3.81
C GLY A 6 1.85 5.95 -3.59
N ALA A 7 3.12 6.05 -3.96
CA ALA A 7 3.99 7.18 -3.66
C ALA A 7 3.53 8.51 -4.27
N ALA A 8 2.92 8.49 -5.45
CA ALA A 8 2.34 9.68 -6.09
C ALA A 8 0.93 9.98 -5.56
N GLY A 9 0.33 9.07 -4.81
CA GLY A 9 -0.96 9.25 -4.11
C GLY A 9 -0.89 10.25 -2.95
N PHE A 10 -2.05 10.55 -2.38
CA PHE A 10 -2.17 11.57 -1.31
C PHE A 10 -1.31 11.23 -0.09
N ILE A 11 -1.61 10.12 0.60
CA ILE A 11 -0.89 9.70 1.82
C ILE A 11 0.56 9.33 1.52
N GLY A 12 0.79 8.53 0.48
CA GLY A 12 2.14 8.06 0.11
C GLY A 12 3.09 9.22 -0.16
N SER A 13 2.63 10.26 -0.86
CA SER A 13 3.47 11.41 -1.15
C SER A 13 3.83 12.20 0.13
N CYS A 14 2.89 12.39 1.06
CA CYS A 14 3.18 13.02 2.35
C CYS A 14 4.18 12.20 3.18
N LEU A 15 4.08 10.86 3.14
CA LEU A 15 5.03 9.97 3.78
C LEU A 15 6.44 10.12 3.19
N VAL A 16 6.57 10.20 1.85
CA VAL A 16 7.85 10.46 1.19
C VAL A 16 8.46 11.78 1.67
N SER A 17 7.66 12.86 1.77
CA SER A 17 8.13 14.14 2.32
C SER A 17 8.66 13.97 3.75
N LYS A 18 7.90 13.28 4.61
CA LYS A 18 8.31 13.07 6.00
C LYS A 18 9.59 12.24 6.10
N LEU A 19 9.76 11.23 5.26
CA LEU A 19 10.98 10.43 5.19
C LEU A 19 12.18 11.29 4.75
N ASN A 20 12.01 12.16 3.75
CA ASN A 20 13.05 13.10 3.33
C ASN A 20 13.43 14.08 4.45
N ASP A 21 12.46 14.62 5.19
CA ASP A 21 12.70 15.51 6.33
C ASP A 21 13.50 14.82 7.46
N LEU A 22 13.37 13.49 7.55
CA LEU A 22 14.13 12.64 8.48
C LEU A 22 15.51 12.21 7.93
N GLY A 23 15.90 12.69 6.73
CA GLY A 23 17.17 12.36 6.10
C GLY A 23 17.17 11.05 5.29
N HIS A 24 16.01 10.40 5.14
CA HIS A 24 15.90 9.21 4.29
C HIS A 24 15.66 9.62 2.83
N THR A 25 16.70 9.47 2.01
CA THR A 25 16.68 9.83 0.58
C THR A 25 16.86 8.62 -0.34
N ASN A 26 17.35 7.50 0.19
CA ASN A 26 17.43 6.21 -0.52
C ASN A 26 16.06 5.51 -0.53
N LEU A 27 15.14 6.10 -1.29
CA LEU A 27 13.75 5.68 -1.42
C LEU A 27 13.48 5.07 -2.80
N VAL A 28 12.72 3.98 -2.80
CA VAL A 28 12.11 3.39 -4.01
C VAL A 28 10.64 3.77 -4.01
N LEU A 29 10.21 4.52 -5.02
CA LEU A 29 8.83 4.96 -5.15
C LEU A 29 8.10 4.04 -6.13
N VAL A 30 6.98 3.46 -5.69
CA VAL A 30 6.17 2.56 -6.52
C VAL A 30 4.79 3.15 -6.71
N ASP A 31 4.35 3.31 -7.94
CA ASP A 31 3.00 3.77 -8.29
C ASP A 31 2.65 3.40 -9.73
N ASP A 32 1.46 3.82 -10.17
CA ASP A 32 1.14 4.03 -11.58
C ASP A 32 1.46 5.48 -11.94
N PHE A 33 2.54 5.70 -12.70
CA PHE A 33 3.01 7.05 -13.03
C PHE A 33 2.39 7.61 -14.32
N SER A 34 1.35 6.99 -14.87
CA SER A 34 0.67 7.50 -16.07
C SER A 34 -0.05 8.83 -15.85
N ASN A 35 -0.41 9.17 -14.60
CA ASN A 35 -1.12 10.41 -14.27
C ASN A 35 -0.16 11.57 -13.94
N ALA A 36 0.02 12.47 -14.91
CA ALA A 36 0.90 13.63 -14.77
C ALA A 36 0.52 14.58 -13.61
N GLU A 37 -0.76 14.75 -13.30
CA GLU A 37 -1.20 15.59 -12.18
C GLU A 37 -0.82 14.99 -10.83
N LYS A 38 -1.00 13.68 -10.65
CA LYS A 38 -0.53 12.97 -9.44
C LYS A 38 0.99 13.06 -9.29
N ASN A 39 1.73 12.96 -10.39
CA ASN A 39 3.19 13.03 -10.35
C ASN A 39 3.73 14.37 -9.84
N LYS A 40 2.95 15.47 -9.92
CA LYS A 40 3.31 16.75 -9.29
C LYS A 40 3.47 16.64 -7.78
N ASN A 41 2.80 15.67 -7.14
CA ASN A 41 2.99 15.40 -5.72
C ASN A 41 4.43 14.99 -5.41
N LEU A 42 5.20 14.47 -6.36
CA LEU A 42 6.60 14.07 -6.17
C LEU A 42 7.60 15.19 -6.44
N ALA A 43 7.14 16.36 -6.87
CA ALA A 43 8.01 17.49 -7.16
C ALA A 43 8.85 17.87 -5.93
N ARG A 44 10.16 18.02 -6.13
CA ARG A 44 11.16 18.38 -5.11
C ARG A 44 11.40 17.31 -4.02
N LYS A 45 10.88 16.09 -4.18
CA LYS A 45 11.18 14.97 -3.29
C LYS A 45 12.46 14.27 -3.72
N GLN A 46 13.18 13.72 -2.76
CA GLN A 46 14.43 13.00 -2.98
C GLN A 46 14.17 11.50 -2.90
N PHE A 47 14.50 10.78 -3.96
CA PHE A 47 14.35 9.33 -4.07
C PHE A 47 15.39 8.81 -5.06
N SER A 48 15.66 7.51 -5.00
CA SER A 48 16.67 6.87 -5.86
C SER A 48 16.08 6.35 -7.16
N VAL A 49 14.85 5.81 -7.12
CA VAL A 49 14.24 5.18 -8.29
C VAL A 49 12.72 5.20 -8.20
N GLN A 50 12.07 5.25 -9.36
CA GLN A 50 10.64 5.01 -9.55
C GLN A 50 10.43 3.68 -10.26
N ILE A 51 9.44 2.91 -9.81
CA ILE A 51 9.13 1.59 -10.36
C ILE A 51 7.62 1.49 -10.60
N GLU A 52 7.24 1.09 -11.80
CA GLU A 52 5.83 0.84 -12.12
C GLU A 52 5.27 -0.31 -11.29
N ARG A 53 4.06 -0.12 -10.75
CA ARG A 53 3.42 -1.11 -9.86
C ARG A 53 3.29 -2.51 -10.47
N ASN A 54 3.14 -2.61 -11.79
CA ASN A 54 2.93 -3.88 -12.49
C ASN A 54 4.18 -4.77 -12.54
N VAL A 55 5.38 -4.20 -12.44
CA VAL A 55 6.65 -4.94 -12.40
C VAL A 55 7.24 -5.04 -11.00
N PHE A 56 6.69 -4.29 -10.04
CA PHE A 56 7.27 -4.14 -8.72
C PHE A 56 7.38 -5.44 -7.92
N VAL A 57 6.39 -6.34 -7.98
CA VAL A 57 6.44 -7.61 -7.23
C VAL A 57 7.66 -8.43 -7.62
N TYR A 58 7.94 -8.55 -8.93
CA TYR A 58 9.12 -9.22 -9.45
C TYR A 58 10.40 -8.50 -9.04
N TRP A 59 10.42 -7.17 -9.17
CA TRP A 59 11.57 -6.36 -8.77
C TRP A 59 11.89 -6.52 -7.27
N LEU A 60 10.86 -6.49 -6.41
CA LEU A 60 11.02 -6.64 -4.97
C LEU A 60 11.64 -7.98 -4.64
N LYS A 61 11.18 -9.06 -5.28
CA LYS A 61 11.73 -10.41 -5.07
C LYS A 61 13.24 -10.47 -5.40
N GLU A 62 13.66 -9.88 -6.51
CA GLU A 62 15.08 -9.88 -6.93
C GLU A 62 15.96 -8.97 -6.06
N ASN A 63 15.38 -7.94 -5.42
CA ASN A 63 16.14 -6.92 -4.67
C ASN A 63 15.90 -6.98 -3.15
N ALA A 64 15.12 -7.96 -2.67
CA ALA A 64 14.61 -8.04 -1.30
C ALA A 64 15.71 -7.90 -0.24
N SER A 65 16.87 -8.54 -0.45
CA SER A 65 18.02 -8.50 0.45
C SER A 65 18.58 -7.10 0.72
N SER A 66 18.27 -6.11 -0.12
CA SER A 66 18.71 -4.71 0.05
C SER A 66 17.64 -3.80 0.67
N VAL A 67 16.41 -4.31 0.85
CA VAL A 67 15.24 -3.58 1.31
C VAL A 67 15.14 -3.71 2.83
N SER A 68 14.98 -2.57 3.52
CA SER A 68 14.86 -2.52 4.98
C SER A 68 13.41 -2.43 5.44
N ALA A 69 12.58 -1.72 4.68
CA ALA A 69 11.17 -1.54 5.00
C ALA A 69 10.35 -1.27 3.74
N VAL A 70 9.10 -1.70 3.77
CA VAL A 70 8.08 -1.40 2.76
C VAL A 70 6.90 -0.72 3.46
N TYR A 71 6.61 0.51 3.05
CA TYR A 71 5.37 1.21 3.36
C TYR A 71 4.39 1.01 2.20
N HIS A 72 3.47 0.07 2.36
CA HIS A 72 2.49 -0.29 1.36
C HIS A 72 1.21 0.56 1.49
N ILE A 73 1.19 1.70 0.80
CA ILE A 73 0.08 2.68 0.85
C ILE A 73 -0.77 2.66 -0.42
N GLY A 74 -0.25 2.07 -1.51
CA GLY A 74 -0.94 1.96 -2.79
C GLY A 74 -2.09 0.94 -2.74
N ALA A 75 -3.27 1.37 -3.17
CA ALA A 75 -4.47 0.55 -3.35
C ALA A 75 -5.42 1.23 -4.35
N ARG A 76 -6.29 0.46 -4.99
CA ARG A 76 -7.51 0.99 -5.62
C ARG A 76 -8.48 1.35 -4.50
N THR A 77 -8.85 2.63 -4.42
CA THR A 77 -9.62 3.21 -3.30
C THR A 77 -10.99 3.76 -3.71
N ASP A 78 -11.37 3.59 -4.97
CA ASP A 78 -12.66 4.06 -5.47
C ASP A 78 -13.78 3.17 -4.93
N THR A 79 -14.51 3.64 -3.92
CA THR A 79 -15.62 2.90 -3.31
C THR A 79 -16.87 2.81 -4.18
N THR A 80 -16.86 3.47 -5.35
CA THR A 80 -17.94 3.38 -6.35
C THR A 80 -17.68 2.34 -7.42
N GLU A 81 -16.48 1.74 -7.40
CA GLU A 81 -16.13 0.59 -8.23
C GLU A 81 -16.82 -0.68 -7.70
N PHE A 82 -17.43 -1.44 -8.60
CA PHE A 82 -18.10 -2.71 -8.28
C PHE A 82 -17.38 -3.92 -8.88
N ASP A 83 -16.37 -3.69 -9.71
CA ASP A 83 -15.53 -4.77 -10.23
C ASP A 83 -14.60 -5.32 -9.14
N VAL A 84 -15.06 -6.40 -8.49
CA VAL A 84 -14.31 -7.13 -7.47
C VAL A 84 -12.96 -7.61 -7.99
N ALA A 85 -12.85 -7.95 -9.28
CA ALA A 85 -11.59 -8.47 -9.83
C ALA A 85 -10.48 -7.42 -9.79
N ILE A 86 -10.81 -6.12 -9.94
CA ILE A 86 -9.85 -5.03 -9.81
C ILE A 86 -9.33 -4.93 -8.37
N PHE A 87 -10.21 -5.10 -7.38
CA PHE A 87 -9.81 -5.09 -5.97
C PHE A 87 -9.02 -6.34 -5.60
N ASP A 88 -9.40 -7.50 -6.11
CA ASP A 88 -8.65 -8.74 -5.92
C ASP A 88 -7.24 -8.61 -6.48
N GLU A 89 -7.09 -8.05 -7.69
CA GLU A 89 -5.79 -7.84 -8.31
C GLU A 89 -4.96 -6.79 -7.56
N LEU A 90 -5.49 -5.58 -7.37
CA LEU A 90 -4.71 -4.41 -6.97
C LEU A 90 -4.66 -4.16 -5.46
N ASN A 91 -5.56 -4.75 -4.68
CA ASN A 91 -5.58 -4.64 -3.23
C ASN A 91 -5.19 -5.97 -2.59
N LEU A 92 -6.03 -7.00 -2.74
CA LEU A 92 -5.90 -8.24 -1.97
C LEU A 92 -4.66 -9.05 -2.36
N ASN A 93 -4.60 -9.52 -3.61
CA ASN A 93 -3.51 -10.38 -4.08
C ASN A 93 -2.19 -9.62 -4.15
N TYR A 94 -2.21 -8.35 -4.57
CA TYR A 94 -1.03 -7.49 -4.53
C TYR A 94 -0.45 -7.40 -3.12
N SER A 95 -1.28 -7.10 -2.11
CA SER A 95 -0.83 -7.02 -0.70
C SER A 95 -0.30 -8.36 -0.21
N LYS A 96 -0.99 -9.47 -0.53
CA LYS A 96 -0.57 -10.82 -0.17
C LYS A 96 0.79 -11.17 -0.76
N ASP A 97 1.06 -10.83 -2.01
CA ASP A 97 2.33 -11.14 -2.65
C ASP A 97 3.47 -10.30 -2.08
N LEU A 98 3.25 -9.02 -1.78
CA LEU A 98 4.23 -8.21 -1.06
C LEU A 98 4.50 -8.73 0.35
N TRP A 99 3.45 -9.12 1.08
CA TRP A 99 3.57 -9.70 2.42
C TRP A 99 4.40 -10.98 2.41
N LYS A 100 4.14 -11.91 1.49
CA LYS A 100 4.92 -13.16 1.37
C LYS A 100 6.41 -12.87 1.21
N ILE A 101 6.78 -11.95 0.31
CA ILE A 101 8.18 -11.58 0.10
C ILE A 101 8.75 -10.91 1.36
N CYS A 102 8.02 -9.95 1.95
CA CYS A 102 8.52 -9.26 3.14
C CYS A 102 8.70 -10.21 4.33
N ALA A 103 7.78 -11.16 4.53
CA ALA A 103 7.87 -12.17 5.58
C ALA A 103 9.05 -13.11 5.36
N GLU A 104 9.26 -13.59 4.12
CA GLU A 104 10.38 -14.48 3.77
C GLU A 104 11.74 -13.81 4.04
N TYR A 105 11.88 -12.54 3.66
CA TYR A 105 13.13 -11.79 3.78
C TYR A 105 13.25 -10.97 5.08
N LYS A 106 12.27 -11.09 6.00
CA LYS A 106 12.20 -10.35 7.27
C LYS A 106 12.27 -8.82 7.09
N ILE A 107 11.65 -8.33 6.04
CA ILE A 107 11.51 -6.90 5.74
C ILE A 107 10.37 -6.34 6.58
N SER A 108 10.58 -5.19 7.22
CA SER A 108 9.49 -4.51 7.94
C SER A 108 8.39 -4.10 6.96
N PHE A 109 7.17 -4.55 7.19
CA PHE A 109 6.02 -4.30 6.33
C PHE A 109 4.95 -3.50 7.07
N VAL A 110 4.72 -2.26 6.64
CA VAL A 110 3.67 -1.38 7.17
C VAL A 110 2.70 -1.11 6.04
N TYR A 111 1.42 -1.46 6.21
CA TYR A 111 0.41 -1.33 5.15
C TYR A 111 -0.77 -0.48 5.58
N ALA A 112 -1.47 0.08 4.59
CA ALA A 112 -2.70 0.83 4.79
C ALA A 112 -3.93 -0.10 4.81
N SER A 113 -4.53 -0.25 6.00
CA SER A 113 -5.87 -0.81 6.17
C SER A 113 -6.96 0.28 5.98
N SER A 114 -8.21 -0.01 6.33
CA SER A 114 -9.31 0.94 6.29
C SER A 114 -10.33 0.68 7.40
N ALA A 115 -10.95 1.75 7.93
CA ALA A 115 -12.10 1.61 8.81
C ALA A 115 -13.35 1.03 8.10
N ALA A 116 -13.33 0.92 6.77
CA ALA A 116 -14.39 0.26 6.00
C ALA A 116 -14.55 -1.23 6.38
N THR A 117 -13.51 -1.85 6.96
CA THR A 117 -13.59 -3.22 7.47
C THR A 117 -14.66 -3.37 8.55
N TYR A 118 -14.90 -2.33 9.37
CA TYR A 118 -15.86 -2.38 10.48
C TYR A 118 -17.33 -2.42 10.05
N GLY A 119 -17.64 -2.22 8.77
CA GLY A 119 -19.02 -2.26 8.29
C GLY A 119 -19.89 -1.12 8.87
N MET A 120 -21.06 -1.48 9.40
CA MET A 120 -21.92 -0.54 10.15
C MET A 120 -21.43 -0.29 11.58
N GLY A 121 -20.36 -0.97 12.02
CA GLY A 121 -19.79 -0.80 13.35
C GLY A 121 -20.56 -1.50 14.47
N GLU A 122 -21.33 -2.56 14.17
CA GLU A 122 -22.14 -3.29 15.15
C GLU A 122 -21.30 -3.90 16.30
N PHE A 123 -20.02 -4.16 16.03
CA PHE A 123 -19.05 -4.68 17.00
C PHE A 123 -18.11 -3.58 17.56
N GLY A 124 -18.42 -2.31 17.28
CA GLY A 124 -17.56 -1.17 17.60
C GLY A 124 -16.39 -0.99 16.64
N PHE A 125 -15.64 0.11 16.81
CA PHE A 125 -14.44 0.43 16.05
C PHE A 125 -13.19 0.03 16.84
N ILE A 126 -13.09 -1.26 17.17
CA ILE A 126 -12.03 -1.82 18.02
C ILE A 126 -11.13 -2.72 17.19
N ASP A 127 -9.84 -2.41 17.14
CA ASP A 127 -8.82 -3.20 16.46
C ASP A 127 -8.38 -4.38 17.34
N SER A 128 -9.13 -5.49 17.27
CA SER A 128 -8.90 -6.70 18.07
C SER A 128 -9.12 -7.96 17.25
N HIS A 129 -8.21 -8.93 17.40
CA HIS A 129 -8.30 -10.24 16.74
C HIS A 129 -9.55 -11.04 17.17
N GLU A 130 -10.19 -10.70 18.29
CA GLU A 130 -11.41 -11.36 18.77
C GLU A 130 -12.66 -11.05 17.93
N VAL A 131 -12.61 -9.96 17.14
CA VAL A 131 -13.76 -9.49 16.35
C VAL A 131 -13.53 -9.54 14.84
N VAL A 132 -12.29 -9.74 14.38
CA VAL A 132 -11.93 -9.70 12.93
C VAL A 132 -12.81 -10.65 12.10
N GLU A 133 -13.00 -11.90 12.52
CA GLU A 133 -13.82 -12.89 11.79
C GLU A 133 -15.31 -12.56 11.76
N LYS A 134 -15.76 -11.57 12.54
CA LYS A 134 -17.17 -11.13 12.62
C LYS A 134 -17.44 -9.85 11.84
N LEU A 135 -16.40 -9.18 11.36
CA LEU A 135 -16.55 -7.93 10.63
C LEU A 135 -17.22 -8.17 9.29
N VAL A 136 -18.17 -7.31 8.93
CA VAL A 136 -18.93 -7.39 7.67
C VAL A 136 -18.84 -6.04 6.97
N PRO A 137 -17.89 -5.85 6.04
CA PRO A 137 -17.78 -4.62 5.26
C PRO A 137 -19.03 -4.36 4.41
N LEU A 138 -19.23 -3.11 4.00
CA LEU A 138 -20.44 -2.68 3.26
C LEU A 138 -20.25 -2.56 1.75
N ASN A 139 -19.04 -2.80 1.24
CA ASN A 139 -18.72 -2.68 -0.18
C ASN A 139 -17.46 -3.48 -0.55
N PRO A 140 -17.25 -3.78 -1.84
CA PRO A 140 -16.10 -4.55 -2.31
C PRO A 140 -14.73 -3.99 -1.93
N TYR A 141 -14.60 -2.66 -1.82
CA TYR A 141 -13.36 -2.06 -1.34
C TYR A 141 -13.09 -2.44 0.12
N GLY A 142 -14.10 -2.40 0.98
CA GLY A 142 -14.03 -2.84 2.37
C GLY A 142 -13.68 -4.32 2.48
N ASP A 143 -14.30 -5.17 1.67
CA ASP A 143 -14.00 -6.61 1.59
C ASP A 143 -12.52 -6.84 1.26
N SER A 144 -11.99 -6.13 0.25
CA SER A 144 -10.58 -6.24 -0.16
C SER A 144 -9.55 -5.82 0.90
N LYS A 145 -9.98 -5.12 1.94
CA LYS A 145 -9.15 -4.72 3.09
C LYS A 145 -9.31 -5.64 4.29
N ASN A 146 -10.39 -6.43 4.32
CA ASN A 146 -10.72 -7.37 5.38
C ASN A 146 -10.14 -8.77 5.10
N ASP A 147 -10.14 -9.19 3.84
CA ASP A 147 -9.72 -10.54 3.36
C ASP A 147 -8.18 -10.71 3.16
#